data_AF-A0A0Q4P3G3-F1
#
_entry.id   AF-A0A0Q4P3G3-F1
#
_cell.length_a   1.000
_cell.length_b   1.000
_cell.length_c   1.000
_cell.angle_alpha   90.00
_cell.angle_beta   90.00
_cell.angle_gamma   90.00
#
_symmetry.space_group_name_H-M   'P 1'
#
loop_
_entity.id
_entity.type
_entity.pdbx_description
1 polymer ?
#
loop_
_entity_poly.entity_id
_entity_poly.type
_entity_poly.pdbx_seq_one_letter_code
_entity_poly.pdbx_strand_id
1 'polypeptide(L)'
;MNINRSASKELGKRLEARRIELGYRHEQIAKELAISQSQVSRACAGKFQTVSQTIMQICMFLDVEVVLPGLSSRHEERLTAKILKLWDRTPEGADRLLRLLDALDEVAAAGAALAKLPVHASRSVMTDRTARGHETSTEAANATKPSDKHKRQKRS
;
A
#
# COMPACT_ATOMS: atom_id res chain seq x y z
N MET A 1 5.96 -12.60 -5.63
CA MET A 1 7.41 -12.60 -5.97
C MET A 1 8.06 -13.83 -5.36
N ASN A 2 8.80 -14.63 -6.15
CA ASN A 2 9.55 -15.77 -5.64
C ASN A 2 10.86 -15.29 -5.01
N ILE A 3 11.24 -15.88 -3.88
CA ILE A 3 12.49 -15.56 -3.18
C ILE A 3 13.32 -16.81 -2.94
N ASN A 4 14.64 -16.64 -2.90
CA ASN A 4 15.56 -17.72 -2.56
C ASN A 4 15.30 -18.20 -1.11
N ARG A 5 15.44 -19.51 -0.87
CA ARG A 5 15.25 -20.13 0.44
C ARG A 5 16.22 -19.60 1.51
N SER A 6 17.41 -19.17 1.11
CA SER A 6 18.35 -18.48 2.01
C SER A 6 17.81 -17.11 2.44
N ALA A 7 17.27 -16.34 1.49
CA ALA A 7 16.68 -15.02 1.75
C ALA A 7 15.43 -15.11 2.63
N SER A 8 14.57 -16.12 2.42
CA SER A 8 13.40 -16.32 3.27
C SER A 8 13.76 -16.69 4.71
N LYS A 9 14.79 -17.53 4.90
CA LYS A 9 15.34 -17.84 6.23
C LYS A 9 15.90 -16.60 6.92
N GLU A 10 16.65 -15.77 6.19
CA GLU A 10 17.27 -14.57 6.76
C GLU A 10 16.23 -13.51 7.13
N LEU A 11 15.22 -13.30 6.28
CA LEU A 11 14.08 -12.46 6.62
C LEU A 11 13.33 -13.00 7.84
N GLY A 12 13.09 -14.31 7.91
CA GLY A 12 12.46 -14.94 9.08
C GLY A 12 13.20 -14.67 10.38
N LYS A 13 14.53 -14.82 10.40
CA LYS A 13 15.36 -14.49 11.57
C LYS A 13 15.22 -13.03 12.00
N ARG A 14 15.23 -12.10 11.05
CA ARG A 14 15.05 -10.66 11.34
C ARG A 14 13.68 -10.38 11.94
N LEU A 15 12.62 -10.99 11.37
CA LEU A 15 11.26 -10.89 11.93
C LEU A 15 11.20 -11.44 13.35
N GLU A 16 11.81 -12.59 13.61
CA GLU A 16 11.81 -13.22 14.93
C GLU A 16 12.59 -12.39 15.96
N ALA A 17 13.78 -11.91 15.60
CA ALA A 17 14.57 -11.02 16.46
C ALA A 17 13.77 -9.76 16.82
N ARG A 18 13.18 -9.11 15.81
CA ARG A 18 12.40 -7.89 16.01
C ARG A 18 11.13 -8.12 16.83
N ARG A 19 10.45 -9.25 16.62
CA ARG A 19 9.31 -9.69 17.45
C ARG A 19 9.72 -9.80 18.92
N ILE A 20 10.86 -10.44 19.20
CA ILE A 20 11.38 -10.61 20.56
C ILE A 20 11.73 -9.26 21.19
N GLU A 21 12.43 -8.39 20.45
CA GLU A 21 12.77 -7.03 20.90
C GLU A 21 11.54 -6.21 21.30
N LEU A 22 10.46 -6.29 20.50
CA LEU A 22 9.21 -5.59 20.77
C LEU A 22 8.31 -6.30 21.79
N GLY A 23 8.69 -7.50 22.26
CA GLY A 23 7.93 -8.27 23.24
C GLY A 23 6.61 -8.86 22.73
N TYR A 24 6.40 -8.92 21.41
CA TYR A 24 5.15 -9.43 20.85
C TYR A 24 5.09 -10.95 20.84
N ARG A 25 3.97 -11.54 21.27
CA ARG A 25 3.66 -12.95 21.06
C ARG A 25 3.07 -13.17 19.66
N HIS A 26 3.26 -14.35 19.08
CA HIS A 26 2.67 -14.69 17.77
C HIS A 26 1.14 -14.49 17.73
N GLU A 27 0.45 -14.77 18.84
CA GLU A 27 -1.00 -14.60 18.96
C GLU A 27 -1.43 -13.12 18.94
N GLN A 28 -0.61 -12.21 19.46
CA GLN A 28 -0.90 -10.78 19.44
C GLN A 28 -0.82 -10.26 18.01
N ILE A 29 0.26 -10.59 17.29
CA ILE A 29 0.44 -10.22 15.88
C ILE A 29 -0.70 -10.80 15.02
N ALA A 30 -1.08 -12.05 15.28
CA ALA A 30 -2.19 -12.72 14.59
C ALA A 30 -3.52 -11.98 14.77
N LYS A 31 -3.81 -11.53 16.00
CA LYS A 31 -5.03 -10.76 16.31
C LYS A 31 -5.01 -9.38 15.64
N GLU A 32 -3.92 -8.63 15.79
CA GLU A 32 -3.80 -7.27 15.23
C GLU A 32 -3.90 -7.25 13.70
N LEU A 33 -3.32 -8.27 13.04
CA LEU A 33 -3.33 -8.36 11.58
C LEU A 33 -4.50 -9.17 11.01
N ALA A 34 -5.38 -9.71 11.86
CA ALA A 34 -6.47 -10.62 11.47
C ALA A 34 -6.00 -11.81 10.60
N ILE A 35 -4.85 -12.41 10.96
CA ILE A 35 -4.26 -13.58 10.29
C ILE A 35 -4.10 -14.74 11.26
N SER A 36 -3.88 -15.95 10.75
CA SER A 36 -3.68 -17.11 11.62
C SER A 36 -2.32 -17.08 12.32
N GLN A 37 -2.28 -17.52 13.59
CA GLN A 37 -1.03 -17.65 14.35
C GLN A 37 -0.02 -18.60 13.65
N SER A 38 -0.51 -19.63 12.96
CA SER A 38 0.31 -20.51 12.11
C SER A 38 0.96 -19.81 10.92
N GLN A 39 0.37 -18.73 10.38
CA GLN A 39 1.03 -17.91 9.35
C GLN A 39 2.14 -17.06 9.95
N VAL A 40 1.90 -16.43 11.11
CA VAL A 40 2.92 -15.65 11.83
C VAL A 40 4.12 -16.52 12.19
N SER A 41 3.87 -17.70 12.78
CA SER A 41 4.93 -18.64 13.14
C SER A 41 5.73 -19.12 11.93
N ARG A 42 5.06 -19.42 10.80
CA ARG A 42 5.76 -19.78 9.55
C ARG A 42 6.58 -18.63 8.99
N ALA A 43 6.09 -17.39 9.08
CA ALA A 43 6.81 -16.19 8.65
C ALA A 43 8.09 -15.99 9.49
N CYS A 44 7.97 -16.00 10.81
CA CYS A 44 9.12 -15.85 11.72
C CYS A 44 10.13 -17.00 11.57
N ALA A 45 9.67 -18.20 11.21
CA ALA A 45 10.55 -19.33 10.91
C ALA A 45 11.18 -19.29 9.49
N GLY A 46 10.86 -18.29 8.66
CA GLY A 46 11.35 -18.21 7.28
C GLY A 46 10.78 -19.30 6.35
N LYS A 47 9.65 -19.91 6.72
CA LYS A 47 9.02 -21.02 5.98
C LYS A 47 8.06 -20.52 4.90
N PHE A 48 8.60 -19.75 3.94
CA PHE A 48 7.87 -19.27 2.77
C PHE A 48 8.79 -19.21 1.55
N GLN A 49 8.21 -19.36 0.36
CA GLN A 49 8.90 -19.29 -0.93
C GLN A 49 8.61 -17.99 -1.69
N THR A 50 7.55 -17.29 -1.29
CA THR A 50 7.11 -16.05 -1.89
C THR A 50 6.86 -15.01 -0.83
N VAL A 51 7.16 -13.75 -1.15
CA VAL A 51 6.68 -12.61 -0.35
C VAL A 51 5.22 -12.39 -0.71
N SER A 52 4.34 -12.98 0.10
CA SER A 52 2.90 -12.79 0.00
C SER A 52 2.49 -11.51 0.73
N GLN A 53 1.25 -11.07 0.51
CA GLN A 53 0.67 -9.92 1.22
C GLN A 53 0.78 -10.07 2.74
N THR A 54 0.54 -11.28 3.26
CA THR A 54 0.66 -11.58 4.69
C THR A 54 2.08 -11.35 5.21
N ILE A 55 3.11 -11.78 4.46
CA ILE A 55 4.51 -11.54 4.86
C ILE A 55 4.79 -10.04 4.88
N MET A 56 4.32 -9.30 3.87
CA MET A 56 4.50 -7.85 3.81
C MET A 56 3.83 -7.13 4.99
N GLN A 57 2.59 -7.52 5.34
CA GLN A 57 1.88 -6.98 6.50
C GLN A 57 2.64 -7.22 7.81
N ILE A 58 3.20 -8.42 7.99
CA ILE A 58 4.01 -8.73 9.18
C ILE A 58 5.31 -7.90 9.20
N CYS A 59 5.96 -7.71 8.04
CA CYS A 59 7.16 -6.89 7.93
C CYS A 59 6.87 -5.43 8.29
N MET A 60 5.76 -4.86 7.77
CA MET A 60 5.32 -3.51 8.09
C MET A 60 4.95 -3.36 9.57
N PHE A 61 4.25 -4.35 10.14
CA PHE A 61 3.85 -4.32 11.55
C PHE A 61 5.05 -4.35 12.50
N LEU A 62 6.08 -5.13 12.18
CA LEU A 62 7.30 -5.25 12.98
C LEU A 62 8.35 -4.20 12.62
N ASP A 63 8.08 -3.33 11.65
CA ASP A 63 9.03 -2.35 11.12
C ASP A 63 10.35 -3.00 10.66
N VAL A 64 10.22 -4.10 9.90
CA VAL A 64 11.36 -4.84 9.33
C VAL A 64 11.42 -4.59 7.84
N GLU A 65 12.52 -3.98 7.41
CA GLU A 65 12.76 -3.71 5.99
C GLU A 65 12.98 -5.01 5.19
N VAL A 66 12.24 -5.15 4.10
CA VAL A 66 12.32 -6.31 3.20
C VAL A 66 13.46 -6.11 2.21
N VAL A 67 14.69 -6.25 2.69
CA VAL A 67 15.87 -6.33 1.83
C VAL A 67 15.88 -7.70 1.16
N LEU A 68 15.37 -7.80 -0.08
CA LEU A 68 15.52 -9.02 -0.89
C LEU A 68 16.74 -8.87 -1.80
N PRO A 69 17.69 -9.82 -1.77
CA PRO A 69 18.75 -9.83 -2.77
C PRO A 69 18.13 -10.05 -4.16
N GLY A 70 18.31 -9.07 -5.06
CA GLY A 70 17.68 -9.04 -6.39
C GLY A 70 16.37 -8.24 -6.47
N LEU A 71 15.99 -7.51 -5.41
CA LEU A 71 14.90 -6.52 -5.45
C LEU A 71 15.35 -5.16 -5.98
N SER A 72 16.62 -4.97 -6.30
CA SER A 72 16.99 -3.89 -7.19
C SER A 72 16.18 -4.11 -8.45
N SER A 73 15.11 -3.33 -8.62
CA SER A 73 14.28 -3.43 -9.81
C SER A 73 15.23 -3.37 -11.01
N ARG A 74 14.96 -4.04 -12.13
CA ARG A 74 15.82 -3.89 -13.32
C ARG A 74 16.10 -2.41 -13.65
N HIS A 75 15.19 -1.53 -13.27
CA HIS A 75 15.34 -0.08 -13.33
C HIS A 75 16.38 0.46 -12.34
N GLU A 76 16.37 0.03 -11.08
CA GLU A 76 17.34 0.38 -10.05
C GLU A 76 18.75 -0.13 -10.35
N GLU A 77 18.89 -1.38 -10.82
CA GLU A 77 20.19 -1.91 -11.25
C GLU A 77 20.75 -1.11 -12.43
N ARG A 78 19.90 -0.82 -13.41
CA ARG A 78 20.26 -0.03 -14.58
C ARG A 78 20.57 1.42 -14.22
N LEU A 79 19.84 2.00 -13.27
CA LEU A 79 20.08 3.35 -12.76
C LEU A 79 21.42 3.40 -12.03
N THR A 80 21.64 2.48 -11.09
CA THR A 80 22.89 2.35 -10.33
C THR A 80 24.08 2.17 -11.27
N ALA A 81 23.98 1.28 -12.26
CA ALA A 81 25.04 1.08 -13.24
C ALA A 81 25.34 2.34 -14.08
N LYS A 82 24.31 3.14 -14.41
CA LYS A 82 24.48 4.40 -15.14
C LYS A 82 25.11 5.48 -14.27
N ILE A 83 24.68 5.62 -13.02
CA ILE A 83 25.26 6.55 -12.05
C ILE A 83 26.73 6.21 -11.82
N LEU A 84 27.05 4.93 -11.56
CA LEU A 84 28.42 4.46 -11.38
C LEU A 84 29.30 4.66 -12.63
N LYS A 85 28.72 4.58 -13.83
CA LYS A 85 29.43 4.87 -15.08
C LYS A 85 29.72 6.37 -15.26
N LEU A 86 28.82 7.23 -14.79
CA LEU A 86 28.96 8.68 -14.89
C LEU A 86 29.94 9.23 -13.84
N TRP A 87 30.07 8.53 -12.72
CA TRP A 87 30.97 8.91 -11.64
C TRP A 87 32.44 8.68 -12.01
N ASP A 88 33.26 9.72 -11.86
CA ASP A 88 34.71 9.72 -12.10
C ASP A 88 35.54 9.05 -10.98
N ARG A 89 34.87 8.45 -9.98
CA ARG A 89 35.46 7.83 -8.77
C ARG A 89 36.21 8.80 -7.86
N THR A 90 36.00 10.11 -8.02
CA THR A 90 36.52 11.11 -7.10
C THR A 90 35.46 11.50 -6.06
N PRO A 91 35.86 11.86 -4.82
CA PRO A 91 34.90 12.34 -3.83
C PRO A 91 34.20 13.62 -4.32
N GLU A 92 34.91 14.53 -4.99
CA GLU A 92 34.33 15.75 -5.54
C GLU A 92 33.32 15.45 -6.65
N GLY A 93 33.55 14.41 -7.45
CA GLY A 93 32.61 13.94 -8.47
C GLY A 93 31.36 13.30 -7.88
N ALA A 94 31.47 12.62 -6.74
CA ALA A 94 30.33 12.10 -6.00
C ALA A 94 29.46 13.25 -5.48
N ASP A 95 30.08 14.26 -4.86
CA ASP A 95 29.37 15.45 -4.35
C ASP A 95 28.63 16.21 -5.46
N ARG A 96 29.24 16.34 -6.64
CA ARG A 96 28.59 16.95 -7.81
C ARG A 96 27.36 16.16 -8.26
N LEU A 97 27.44 14.83 -8.28
CA LEU A 97 26.32 13.96 -8.65
C LEU A 97 25.20 14.02 -7.62
N LEU A 98 25.53 14.05 -6.33
CA LEU A 98 24.53 14.18 -5.27
C LEU A 98 23.77 15.51 -5.37
N ARG A 99 24.49 16.63 -5.53
CA ARG A 99 23.85 17.94 -5.74
C ARG A 99 22.91 17.98 -6.94
N LEU A 100 23.24 17.25 -8.01
CA LEU A 100 22.37 17.16 -9.18
C LEU A 100 21.09 16.37 -8.86
N LEU A 101 21.20 15.25 -8.14
CA LEU A 101 20.04 14.46 -7.72
C LEU A 101 19.14 15.26 -6.76
N ASP A 102 19.72 16.00 -5.82
CA ASP A 102 18.98 16.87 -4.90
C ASP A 102 18.18 17.94 -5.68
N ALA A 103 18.80 18.58 -6.67
CA ALA A 103 18.11 19.56 -7.52
C ALA A 103 16.96 18.95 -8.33
N LEU A 104 17.09 17.69 -8.77
CA LEU A 104 15.99 16.97 -9.44
C LEU A 104 14.84 16.68 -8.47
N ASP A 105 15.14 16.33 -7.23
CA ASP A 105 14.13 16.11 -6.19
C ASP A 105 13.37 17.40 -5.87
N GLU A 106 14.05 18.55 -5.81
CA GLU A 106 13.40 19.85 -5.64
C GLU A 106 12.44 20.18 -6.79
N VAL A 107 12.84 19.93 -8.03
CA VAL A 107 11.98 20.15 -9.21
C VAL A 107 10.79 19.19 -9.21
N ALA A 108 11.00 17.92 -8.86
CA ALA A 108 9.93 16.93 -8.76
C ALA A 108 8.92 17.29 -7.65
N ALA A 109 9.42 17.74 -6.50
CA ALA A 109 8.60 18.22 -5.39
C ALA A 109 7.79 19.47 -5.78
N ALA A 110 8.41 20.44 -6.46
CA ALA A 110 7.74 21.63 -6.96
C ALA A 110 6.65 21.30 -8.00
N GLY A 111 6.92 20.36 -8.92
CA GLY A 111 5.94 19.87 -9.89
C GLY A 111 4.76 19.15 -9.24
N ALA A 112 5.01 18.36 -8.20
CA ALA A 112 3.97 17.69 -7.42
C ALA A 112 3.13 18.68 -6.58
N ALA A 113 3.72 19.79 -6.14
CA ALA A 113 3.00 20.86 -5.45
C ALA A 113 2.05 21.64 -6.39
N LEU A 114 2.46 21.90 -7.63
CA LEU A 114 1.59 22.53 -8.64
C LEU A 114 0.39 21.64 -9.03
N ALA A 115 0.55 20.32 -9.03
CA ALA A 115 -0.53 19.37 -9.33
C ALA A 115 -1.64 19.31 -8.25
N LYS A 116 -1.41 19.89 -7.05
CA LYS A 116 -2.34 19.87 -5.92
C LYS A 116 -3.20 21.14 -5.78
N LEU A 117 -3.14 22.08 -6.73
CA LEU A 117 -3.98 23.28 -6.68
C LEU A 117 -5.43 22.94 -7.04
N PRO A 118 -6.42 23.29 -6.19
CA PRO A 118 -7.83 23.07 -6.48
C PRO A 118 -8.30 24.03 -7.59
N VAL A 119 -8.61 23.47 -8.76
CA VAL A 119 -9.25 24.17 -9.90
C VAL A 119 -10.75 24.34 -9.62
N HIS A 120 -11.15 24.96 -8.51
CA HIS A 120 -12.54 25.39 -8.31
C HIS A 120 -12.62 26.58 -7.35
N ALA A 121 -12.32 27.78 -7.86
CA ALA A 121 -12.75 29.02 -7.25
C ALA A 121 -13.03 30.06 -8.35
N SER A 122 -14.12 29.85 -9.10
CA SER A 122 -14.76 30.94 -9.85
C SER A 122 -16.23 30.63 -10.13
N ARG A 123 -17.07 31.55 -9.65
CA ARG A 123 -18.53 31.72 -9.85
C ARG A 123 -19.48 30.86 -9.01
N SER A 124 -19.82 31.39 -7.84
CA SER A 124 -21.23 31.54 -7.47
C SER A 124 -21.45 32.94 -6.92
N VAL A 125 -21.89 33.82 -7.80
CA VAL A 125 -22.46 35.13 -7.45
C VAL A 125 -23.97 34.95 -7.48
N MET A 126 -24.56 34.87 -6.29
CA MET A 126 -25.65 35.75 -5.86
C MET A 126 -26.89 35.81 -6.77
N THR A 127 -27.92 35.03 -6.42
CA THR A 127 -29.31 35.51 -6.46
C THR A 127 -30.09 34.87 -5.30
N ASP A 128 -30.28 35.65 -4.25
CA ASP A 128 -31.29 35.47 -3.22
C ASP A 128 -32.53 36.27 -3.65
N ARG A 129 -33.67 35.60 -3.92
CA ARG A 129 -34.98 36.27 -3.96
C ARG A 129 -36.19 35.31 -3.93
N THR A 130 -36.75 35.17 -2.73
CA THR A 130 -38.19 35.41 -2.42
C THR A 130 -39.27 34.37 -2.84
N ALA A 131 -39.65 33.55 -1.85
CA ALA A 131 -40.97 33.42 -1.19
C ALA A 131 -42.25 32.86 -1.88
N ARG A 132 -42.97 32.04 -1.07
CA ARG A 132 -44.40 31.65 -1.07
C ARG A 132 -44.87 30.80 -2.25
N GLY A 133 -45.66 29.74 -2.11
CA GLY A 133 -46.45 29.16 -1.01
C GLY A 133 -47.42 28.13 -1.64
N HIS A 134 -48.28 27.56 -0.79
CA HIS A 134 -49.42 26.67 -1.10
C HIS A 134 -49.23 25.15 -1.13
N GLU A 135 -49.81 24.58 -0.07
CA GLU A 135 -50.28 23.23 0.17
C GLU A 135 -51.29 22.76 -0.88
N THR A 136 -51.35 21.44 -1.15
CA THR A 136 -52.54 20.62 -0.84
C THR A 136 -52.26 19.12 -0.99
N SER A 137 -52.81 18.38 -0.02
CA SER A 137 -52.98 16.93 0.11
C SER A 137 -53.60 16.19 -1.09
N THR A 138 -53.62 14.86 -0.94
CA THR A 138 -54.44 13.77 -1.53
C THR A 138 -53.63 12.88 -2.49
N GLU A 139 -53.73 11.54 -2.54
CA GLU A 139 -54.49 10.50 -1.82
C GLU A 139 -54.18 9.16 -2.54
N ALA A 140 -54.45 8.04 -1.86
CA ALA A 140 -54.53 6.65 -2.35
C ALA A 140 -53.22 5.93 -2.75
N ALA A 141 -52.76 4.86 -2.07
CA ALA A 141 -53.36 3.54 -1.79
C ALA A 141 -53.36 2.57 -2.99
N ASN A 142 -52.45 1.56 -2.97
CA ASN A 142 -52.67 0.16 -3.40
C ASN A 142 -51.37 -0.63 -3.16
N ALA A 143 -51.22 -1.50 -2.15
CA ALA A 143 -51.78 -2.84 -1.93
C ALA A 143 -51.15 -3.98 -2.76
N THR A 144 -50.74 -5.03 -2.04
CA THR A 144 -50.85 -6.48 -2.41
C THR A 144 -49.79 -7.02 -3.41
N LYS A 145 -49.10 -8.16 -3.27
CA LYS A 145 -48.79 -9.21 -2.26
C LYS A 145 -47.74 -10.15 -2.93
N PRO A 146 -47.22 -11.18 -2.22
CA PRO A 146 -46.09 -12.03 -2.65
C PRO A 146 -46.53 -13.33 -3.37
N SER A 147 -45.65 -13.87 -4.23
CA SER A 147 -45.53 -15.28 -4.67
C SER A 147 -44.39 -15.30 -5.73
N ASP A 148 -43.58 -16.33 -5.97
CA ASP A 148 -43.76 -17.74 -5.71
C ASP A 148 -42.40 -18.46 -5.75
N LYS A 149 -42.40 -19.62 -5.12
CA LYS A 149 -41.39 -20.67 -5.19
C LYS A 149 -41.24 -21.16 -6.64
N HIS A 150 -40.05 -21.63 -6.99
CA HIS A 150 -39.76 -22.93 -7.64
C HIS A 150 -38.23 -23.00 -7.85
N LYS A 151 -37.50 -24.11 -7.92
CA LYS A 151 -37.62 -25.56 -7.62
C LYS A 151 -36.42 -26.18 -8.38
N ARG A 152 -35.63 -27.04 -7.71
CA ARG A 152 -34.87 -28.19 -8.27
C ARG A 152 -33.90 -27.99 -9.47
N GLN A 153 -32.68 -28.54 -9.35
CA GLN A 153 -32.14 -29.75 -10.02
C GLN A 153 -30.61 -29.74 -9.84
N LYS A 154 -29.96 -30.64 -9.08
CA LYS A 154 -29.56 -32.03 -9.41
C LYS A 154 -29.07 -32.24 -10.87
N ARG A 155 -27.78 -32.60 -10.99
CA ARG A 155 -27.06 -33.41 -12.01
C ARG A 155 -25.69 -32.76 -12.24
N SER A 156 -24.55 -33.44 -12.22
CA SER A 156 -24.20 -34.86 -12.22
C SER A 156 -22.88 -35.05 -11.48
#